data_AF-A0A2S2NAY7-F1
#
_entry.id   AF-A0A2S2NAY7-F1
#
_cell.length_a   1.000
_cell.length_b   1.000
_cell.length_c   1.000
_cell.angle_alpha   90.00
_cell.angle_beta   90.00
_cell.angle_gamma   90.00
#
_symmetry.space_group_name_H-M   'P 1'
#
loop_
_entity.id
_entity.type
_entity.pdbx_description
1 polymer ?
#
loop_
_entity_poly.entity_id
_entity_poly.type
_entity_poly.pdbx_seq_one_letter_code
_entity_poly.pdbx_strand_id
1 'polypeptide(L)'
;MDSSINKYFDTNNELNDDDKLIAKESIRLKAMAATAAAGEPVGCIAAQSVGEPSTQMTLNTFHFAGRGEMNVTLGIPRLREILMMATKTIKTPSMEIPFFQSENVQNEAEFLRKLMTKITLKDVLSKVQVREKVMLNPTRHMRYDLTLHLLPHRCYESITHVTPKNVMRFIRKTFSENLKKMFIKNLSKNFSGELISEQTKKAIK
;
A
#
# COMPACT_ATOMS: atom_id res chain seq x y z
N MET A 1 -33.74 9.84 17.89
CA MET A 1 -35.03 9.72 17.17
C MET A 1 -35.90 10.93 17.48
N ASP A 2 -36.21 11.17 18.75
CA ASP A 2 -37.09 12.28 19.18
C ASP A 2 -36.56 13.68 18.82
N SER A 3 -35.24 13.92 18.87
CA SER A 3 -34.64 15.21 18.50
C SER A 3 -34.77 15.55 17.02
N SER A 4 -34.59 14.56 16.14
CA SER A 4 -34.71 14.72 14.69
C SER A 4 -36.17 14.90 14.26
N ILE A 5 -37.09 14.20 14.92
CA ILE A 5 -38.53 14.29 14.66
C ILE A 5 -39.08 15.65 15.10
N ASN A 6 -38.71 16.13 16.30
CA ASN A 6 -39.09 17.47 16.75
C ASN A 6 -38.55 18.53 15.79
N LYS A 7 -37.27 18.43 15.39
CA LYS A 7 -36.67 19.36 14.42
C LYS A 7 -37.42 19.38 13.07
N TYR A 8 -37.91 18.23 12.60
CA TYR A 8 -38.72 18.15 11.37
C TYR A 8 -40.06 18.89 11.52
N PHE A 9 -40.77 18.69 12.65
CA PHE A 9 -42.04 19.38 12.91
C PHE A 9 -41.87 20.88 13.22
N ASP A 10 -40.73 21.28 13.80
CA ASP A 10 -40.39 22.69 14.04
C ASP A 10 -40.03 23.40 12.72
N THR A 11 -39.45 22.68 11.76
CA THR A 11 -39.09 23.23 10.44
C THR A 11 -40.30 23.30 9.51
N ASN A 12 -41.23 22.33 9.60
CA ASN A 12 -42.44 22.25 8.79
C ASN A 12 -43.68 22.57 9.64
N ASN A 13 -43.95 23.86 9.83
CA ASN A 13 -44.94 24.36 10.79
C ASN A 13 -46.39 24.35 10.26
N GLU A 14 -46.72 23.42 9.35
CA GLU A 14 -48.02 23.35 8.65
C GLU A 14 -49.08 22.52 9.40
N LEU A 15 -48.71 21.89 10.51
CA LEU A 15 -49.57 20.97 11.26
C LEU A 15 -49.96 21.58 12.61
N ASN A 16 -51.21 21.36 13.00
CA ASN A 16 -51.67 21.68 14.36
C ASN A 16 -50.92 20.83 15.40
N ASP A 17 -50.83 21.32 16.63
CA ASP A 17 -50.10 20.64 17.71
C ASP A 17 -50.66 19.23 18.01
N ASP A 18 -51.97 19.03 17.84
CA ASP A 18 -52.63 17.72 17.96
C ASP A 18 -52.19 16.75 16.84
N ASP A 19 -52.10 17.23 15.59
CA ASP A 19 -51.65 16.40 14.47
C ASP A 19 -50.17 16.03 14.60
N LYS A 20 -49.34 16.95 15.11
CA LYS A 20 -47.93 16.67 15.44
C LYS A 20 -47.82 15.60 16.53
N LEU A 21 -48.69 15.66 17.56
CA LEU A 21 -48.73 14.66 18.63
C LEU A 21 -49.15 13.28 18.11
N ILE A 22 -50.21 13.22 17.30
CA ILE A 22 -50.69 11.98 16.67
C ILE A 22 -49.60 11.39 15.76
N ALA A 23 -48.94 12.21 14.94
CA ALA A 23 -47.86 11.76 14.08
C ALA A 23 -46.69 11.20 14.88
N LYS A 24 -46.29 11.88 15.97
CA LYS A 24 -45.21 11.42 16.84
C LYS A 24 -45.53 10.09 17.52
N GLU A 25 -46.75 9.92 18.02
CA GLU A 25 -47.19 8.65 18.61
C GLU A 25 -47.31 7.54 17.55
N SER A 26 -47.78 7.84 16.34
CA SER A 26 -47.82 6.86 15.24
C SER A 26 -46.42 6.35 14.84
N ILE A 27 -45.42 7.24 14.82
CA ILE A 27 -44.02 6.89 14.54
C ILE A 27 -43.46 6.01 15.66
N ARG A 28 -43.77 6.33 16.92
CA ARG A 28 -43.38 5.51 18.08
C ARG A 28 -44.00 4.13 18.02
N LEU A 29 -45.29 4.03 17.75
CA LEU A 29 -45.99 2.76 17.61
C LEU A 29 -45.39 1.92 16.46
N LYS A 30 -45.10 2.54 15.31
CA LYS A 30 -44.44 1.87 14.19
C LYS A 30 -43.02 1.39 14.56
N ALA A 31 -42.27 2.18 15.30
CA ALA A 31 -40.93 1.81 15.77
C ALA A 31 -40.98 0.63 16.75
N MET A 32 -41.95 0.60 17.67
CA MET A 32 -42.18 -0.53 18.57
C MET A 32 -42.54 -1.81 17.81
N ALA A 33 -43.38 -1.68 16.77
CA ALA A 33 -43.80 -2.79 15.93
C ALA A 33 -42.71 -3.30 14.96
N ALA A 34 -41.70 -2.49 14.64
CA ALA A 34 -40.61 -2.84 13.72
C ALA A 34 -39.42 -3.53 14.42
N THR A 35 -39.61 -4.03 15.65
CA THR A 35 -38.58 -4.76 16.37
C THR A 35 -38.46 -6.20 15.85
N ALA A 36 -37.24 -6.74 15.82
CA ALA A 36 -37.01 -8.13 15.43
C ALA A 36 -37.63 -9.08 16.46
N ALA A 37 -38.22 -10.18 15.99
CA ALA A 37 -38.87 -11.13 16.86
C ALA A 37 -37.85 -11.90 17.71
N ALA A 38 -38.18 -12.18 18.97
CA ALA A 38 -37.34 -13.01 19.82
C ALA A 38 -37.24 -14.43 19.25
N GLY A 39 -36.02 -14.97 19.16
CA GLY A 39 -35.75 -16.31 18.61
C GLY A 39 -35.54 -16.36 17.09
N GLU A 40 -35.58 -15.22 16.39
CA GLU A 40 -35.30 -15.18 14.96
C GLU A 40 -33.84 -15.57 14.65
N PRO A 41 -33.56 -16.44 13.65
CA PRO A 41 -32.22 -16.94 13.36
C PRO A 41 -31.37 -15.90 12.61
N VAL A 42 -31.09 -14.76 13.26
CA VAL A 42 -30.38 -13.61 12.69
C VAL A 42 -28.98 -13.96 12.15
N GLY A 43 -28.33 -14.97 12.71
CA GLY A 43 -27.03 -15.46 12.22
C GLY A 43 -27.13 -16.11 10.83
N CYS A 44 -28.18 -16.91 10.59
CA CYS A 44 -28.41 -17.53 9.28
C CYS A 44 -28.79 -16.46 8.25
N ILE A 45 -29.69 -15.54 8.63
CA ILE A 45 -30.12 -14.43 7.79
C ILE A 45 -28.92 -13.54 7.41
N ALA A 46 -28.07 -13.18 8.36
CA ALA A 46 -26.86 -12.39 8.11
C ALA A 46 -25.89 -13.12 7.16
N ALA A 47 -25.65 -14.42 7.38
CA ALA A 47 -24.76 -15.20 6.53
C ALA A 47 -25.26 -15.26 5.08
N GLN A 48 -26.57 -15.48 4.87
CA GLN A 48 -27.17 -15.52 3.54
C GLN A 48 -27.19 -14.13 2.88
N SER A 49 -27.50 -13.09 3.66
CA SER A 49 -27.53 -11.69 3.20
C SER A 49 -26.17 -11.18 2.72
N VAL A 50 -25.06 -11.75 3.20
CA VAL A 50 -23.71 -11.47 2.69
C VAL A 50 -23.34 -12.45 1.58
N GLY A 51 -23.61 -13.74 1.77
CA GLY A 51 -23.17 -14.81 0.88
C GLY A 51 -23.80 -14.76 -0.53
N GLU A 52 -25.12 -14.57 -0.60
CA GLU A 52 -25.85 -14.53 -1.89
C GLU A 52 -25.38 -13.37 -2.79
N PRO A 53 -25.38 -12.10 -2.35
CA PRO A 53 -24.94 -10.99 -3.21
C PRO A 53 -23.44 -11.04 -3.52
N SER A 54 -22.62 -11.68 -2.67
CA SER A 54 -21.19 -11.85 -2.94
C SER A 54 -20.92 -12.62 -4.23
N THR A 55 -21.79 -13.58 -4.57
CA THR A 55 -21.69 -14.33 -5.84
C THR A 55 -21.91 -13.41 -7.05
N GLN A 56 -22.89 -12.50 -6.97
CA GLN A 56 -23.18 -11.50 -8.01
C GLN A 56 -22.05 -10.47 -8.13
N MET A 57 -21.45 -10.08 -7.00
CA MET A 57 -20.35 -9.12 -6.98
C MET A 57 -19.12 -9.61 -7.76
N THR A 58 -18.92 -10.92 -7.86
CA THR A 58 -17.83 -11.51 -8.65
C THR A 58 -17.96 -11.20 -10.13
N LEU A 59 -19.15 -11.39 -10.71
CA LEU A 59 -19.41 -11.12 -12.12
C LEU A 59 -19.24 -9.63 -12.44
N ASN A 60 -19.73 -8.74 -11.57
CA ASN A 60 -19.56 -7.29 -11.75
C ASN A 60 -18.10 -6.85 -11.59
N THR A 61 -17.36 -7.41 -10.63
CA THR A 61 -15.95 -7.05 -10.38
C THR A 61 -15.04 -7.49 -11.52
N PHE A 62 -15.32 -8.58 -12.25
CA PHE A 62 -14.50 -8.96 -13.41
C PHE A 62 -14.57 -7.93 -14.56
N HIS A 63 -15.74 -7.33 -14.80
CA HIS A 63 -15.90 -6.28 -15.81
C HIS A 63 -15.24 -4.95 -15.41
N PHE A 64 -15.29 -4.60 -14.12
CA PHE A 64 -14.61 -3.40 -13.60
C PHE A 64 -13.11 -3.60 -13.39
N ALA A 65 -12.64 -4.78 -12.96
CA ALA A 65 -11.21 -5.07 -12.82
C ALA A 65 -10.47 -5.09 -14.17
N GLY A 66 -11.18 -5.34 -15.27
CA GLY A 66 -10.65 -5.23 -16.64
C GLY A 66 -10.50 -3.79 -17.16
N ARG A 67 -11.19 -2.81 -16.55
CA ARG A 67 -10.97 -1.37 -16.78
C ARG A 67 -10.17 -0.87 -15.58
N GLY A 68 -8.85 -0.76 -15.68
CA GLY A 68 -7.93 -0.63 -14.53
C GLY A 68 -8.06 0.65 -13.67
N GLU A 69 -9.23 0.94 -13.13
CA GLU A 69 -9.58 2.13 -12.36
C GLU A 69 -9.23 1.98 -10.87
N MET A 70 -9.02 0.76 -10.36
CA MET A 70 -8.68 0.54 -8.95
C MET A 70 -7.71 -0.64 -8.72
N ASN A 71 -6.47 -0.33 -8.34
CA ASN A 71 -5.43 -1.30 -7.93
C ASN A 71 -5.62 -1.79 -6.48
N VAL A 72 -6.85 -2.05 -6.06
CA VAL A 72 -7.16 -2.62 -4.73
C VAL A 72 -7.84 -3.98 -4.89
N THR A 73 -7.69 -4.86 -3.90
CA THR A 73 -8.46 -6.11 -3.88
C THR A 73 -9.95 -5.80 -3.71
N LEU A 74 -10.75 -6.20 -4.71
CA LEU A 74 -12.20 -6.01 -4.75
C LEU A 74 -12.93 -7.35 -4.79
N GLY A 75 -14.24 -7.34 -4.56
CA GLY A 75 -15.09 -8.51 -4.74
C GLY A 75 -14.91 -9.60 -3.68
N ILE A 76 -15.19 -10.85 -4.09
CA ILE A 76 -14.98 -12.05 -3.27
C ILE A 76 -13.54 -12.19 -2.74
N PRO A 77 -12.47 -11.91 -3.52
CA PRO A 77 -11.10 -11.98 -3.00
C PRO A 77 -10.89 -11.15 -1.73
N ARG A 78 -11.43 -9.93 -1.66
CA ARG A 78 -11.33 -9.08 -0.47
C ARG A 78 -12.16 -9.61 0.69
N LEU A 79 -13.37 -10.08 0.41
CA LEU A 79 -14.25 -10.68 1.42
C LEU A 79 -13.60 -11.91 2.06
N ARG A 80 -12.96 -12.78 1.26
CA ARG A 80 -12.20 -13.94 1.75
C ARG A 80 -11.05 -13.53 2.67
N GLU A 81 -10.28 -12.49 2.31
CA GLU A 81 -9.19 -11.98 3.14
C GLU A 81 -9.68 -11.52 4.51
N ILE A 82 -10.83 -10.82 4.56
CA ILE A 82 -11.40 -10.25 5.79
C ILE A 82 -12.08 -11.33 6.64
N LEU A 83 -13.03 -12.08 6.06
CA LEU A 83 -13.94 -12.94 6.83
C LEU A 83 -13.45 -14.38 6.96
N MET A 84 -12.88 -14.96 5.91
CA MET A 84 -12.55 -16.40 5.89
C MET A 84 -11.14 -16.68 6.40
N MET A 85 -10.17 -15.88 5.98
CA MET A 85 -8.76 -16.12 6.28
C MET A 85 -8.21 -15.24 7.41
N ALA A 86 -8.84 -14.10 7.69
CA ALA A 86 -8.37 -13.11 8.66
C ALA A 86 -6.85 -12.87 8.57
N THR A 87 -6.35 -12.67 7.34
CA THR A 87 -4.91 -12.72 7.07
C THR A 87 -4.19 -11.52 7.68
N LYS A 88 -3.10 -11.77 8.42
CA LYS A 88 -2.26 -10.69 9.01
C LYS A 88 -1.65 -9.77 7.94
N THR A 89 -1.31 -10.33 6.78
CA THR A 89 -0.72 -9.62 5.64
C THR A 89 -1.68 -9.62 4.45
N ILE A 90 -2.39 -8.51 4.25
CA ILE A 90 -3.29 -8.32 3.11
C ILE A 90 -2.50 -7.99 1.83
N LYS A 91 -3.04 -8.34 0.66
CA LYS A 91 -2.32 -8.20 -0.62
C LYS A 91 -2.09 -6.75 -1.04
N THR A 92 -3.10 -5.89 -0.87
CA THR A 92 -3.04 -4.46 -1.23
C THR A 92 -3.38 -3.61 0.00
N PRO A 93 -2.45 -3.42 0.96
CA PRO A 93 -2.69 -2.57 2.11
C PRO A 93 -2.76 -1.10 1.67
N SER A 94 -3.80 -0.40 2.13
CA SER A 94 -3.97 1.04 1.97
C SER A 94 -4.18 1.71 3.32
N MET A 95 -3.86 3.00 3.40
CA MET A 95 -4.03 3.82 4.59
C MET A 95 -4.51 5.21 4.16
N GLU A 96 -5.56 5.70 4.82
CA GLU A 96 -6.05 7.07 4.66
C GLU A 96 -5.53 7.91 5.82
N ILE A 97 -4.96 9.08 5.49
CA ILE A 97 -4.38 9.99 6.48
C ILE A 97 -5.24 11.26 6.48
N PRO A 98 -6.08 11.47 7.50
CA PRO A 98 -6.85 12.70 7.61
C PRO A 98 -5.94 13.86 8.00
N PHE A 99 -6.20 15.04 7.44
CA PHE A 99 -5.51 16.28 7.75
C PHE A 99 -6.33 17.12 8.71
N PHE A 100 -5.68 17.81 9.63
CA PHE A 100 -6.33 18.84 10.43
C PHE A 100 -6.71 20.03 9.55
N GLN A 101 -7.78 20.74 9.90
CA GLN A 101 -8.24 21.89 9.14
C GLN A 101 -7.24 23.05 9.31
N SER A 102 -6.48 23.35 8.25
CA SER A 102 -5.53 24.45 8.16
C SER A 102 -5.76 25.25 6.88
N GLU A 103 -5.23 26.47 6.78
CA GLU A 103 -5.34 27.26 5.54
C GLU A 103 -4.53 26.65 4.38
N ASN A 104 -3.52 25.83 4.69
CA ASN A 104 -2.52 25.33 3.73
C ASN A 104 -2.52 23.80 3.55
N VAL A 105 -3.64 23.12 3.82
CA VAL A 105 -3.75 21.65 3.77
C VAL A 105 -3.22 21.06 2.46
N GLN A 106 -3.47 21.70 1.31
CA GLN A 106 -3.01 21.18 0.01
C GLN A 106 -1.48 21.14 -0.09
N ASN A 107 -0.80 22.19 0.39
CA ASN A 107 0.65 22.27 0.37
C ASN A 107 1.28 21.27 1.35
N GLU A 108 0.68 21.12 2.53
CA GLU A 108 1.10 20.14 3.55
C GLU A 108 0.92 18.70 3.04
N ALA A 109 -0.21 18.42 2.38
CA ALA A 109 -0.50 17.13 1.77
C ALA A 109 0.50 16.80 0.65
N GLU A 110 0.80 17.75 -0.22
CA GLU A 110 1.77 17.56 -1.29
C GLU A 110 3.20 17.37 -0.75
N PHE A 111 3.57 18.09 0.30
CA PHE A 111 4.85 17.90 0.97
C PHE A 111 4.96 16.50 1.60
N LEU A 112 3.94 16.08 2.36
CA LEU A 112 3.89 14.75 2.96
C LEU A 112 3.88 13.63 1.90
N ARG A 113 3.16 13.82 0.79
CA ARG A 113 3.17 12.89 -0.35
C ARG A 113 4.59 12.69 -0.87
N LYS A 114 5.33 13.76 -1.12
CA LYS A 114 6.73 13.69 -1.61
C LYS A 114 7.68 13.06 -0.59
N LEU A 115 7.43 13.27 0.70
CA LEU A 115 8.25 12.72 1.79
C LEU A 115 8.02 11.20 1.97
N MET A 116 6.76 10.76 1.91
CA MET A 116 6.37 9.36 2.10
C MET A 116 6.55 8.50 0.84
N THR A 117 6.70 9.13 -0.33
CA THR A 117 6.92 8.41 -1.58
C THR A 117 8.26 7.67 -1.54
N LYS A 118 8.19 6.34 -1.51
CA LYS A 118 9.36 5.47 -1.59
C LYS A 118 9.97 5.57 -2.98
N ILE A 119 11.28 5.80 -3.01
CA ILE A 119 12.07 5.78 -4.24
C ILE A 119 13.05 4.62 -4.18
N THR A 120 13.23 3.95 -5.31
CA THR A 120 14.30 2.96 -5.49
C THR A 120 15.43 3.56 -6.31
N LEU A 121 16.64 2.98 -6.19
CA LEU A 121 17.78 3.46 -6.98
C LEU A 121 17.51 3.41 -8.50
N LYS A 122 16.67 2.47 -8.96
CA LYS A 122 16.25 2.35 -10.36
C LYS A 122 15.58 3.64 -10.86
N ASP A 123 14.75 4.26 -10.03
CA ASP A 123 13.95 5.43 -10.41
C ASP A 123 14.82 6.68 -10.62
N VAL A 124 16.06 6.67 -10.10
CA VAL A 124 17.03 7.77 -10.20
C VAL A 124 18.18 7.44 -11.16
N LEU A 125 18.19 6.24 -11.74
CA LEU A 125 19.22 5.79 -12.68
C LEU A 125 18.74 5.98 -14.12
N SER A 126 19.58 6.63 -14.92
CA SER A 126 19.40 6.72 -16.37
C SER A 126 19.96 5.48 -17.07
N LYS A 127 21.20 5.13 -16.75
CA LYS A 127 21.90 4.01 -17.39
C LYS A 127 22.92 3.41 -16.44
N VAL A 128 23.12 2.11 -16.55
CA VAL A 128 24.23 1.40 -15.90
C VAL A 128 25.14 0.86 -16.99
N GLN A 129 26.42 1.21 -16.94
CA GLN A 129 27.44 0.67 -17.85
C GLN A 129 28.41 -0.18 -17.03
N VAL A 130 28.63 -1.42 -17.48
CA VAL A 130 29.63 -2.33 -16.93
C VAL A 130 30.69 -2.56 -18.00
N ARG A 131 31.96 -2.36 -17.66
CA ARG A 131 33.08 -2.73 -18.51
C ARG A 131 33.91 -3.78 -17.80
N GLU A 132 34.09 -4.93 -18.43
CA GLU A 132 34.94 -6.00 -17.93
C GLU A 132 36.30 -5.94 -18.62
N LYS A 133 37.37 -6.07 -17.84
CA LYS A 133 38.74 -6.12 -18.33
C LYS A 133 39.49 -7.23 -17.62
N VAL A 134 40.13 -8.09 -18.41
CA VAL A 134 41.09 -9.06 -17.88
C VAL A 134 42.39 -8.33 -17.59
N MET A 135 42.83 -8.32 -16.33
CA MET A 135 44.13 -7.79 -15.95
C MET A 135 45.08 -8.96 -15.70
N LEU A 136 46.22 -8.97 -16.41
CA LEU A 136 47.36 -9.81 -16.08
C LEU A 136 48.42 -8.87 -15.49
N ASN A 137 48.59 -8.89 -14.16
CA ASN A 137 49.83 -8.56 -13.41
C ASN A 137 49.50 -8.28 -11.93
N PRO A 138 50.08 -9.00 -10.93
CA PRO A 138 50.88 -10.25 -11.01
C PRO A 138 50.04 -11.53 -11.10
N THR A 139 48.72 -11.47 -10.86
CA THR A 139 47.77 -12.59 -10.98
C THR A 139 46.62 -12.23 -11.90
N ARG A 140 46.13 -13.19 -12.71
CA ARG A 140 44.99 -12.99 -13.60
C ARG A 140 43.75 -12.70 -12.76
N HIS A 141 43.21 -11.49 -12.86
CA HIS A 141 41.96 -11.12 -12.23
C HIS A 141 41.04 -10.38 -13.19
N MET A 142 39.73 -10.60 -13.05
CA MET A 142 38.72 -9.85 -13.79
C MET A 142 38.43 -8.55 -13.05
N ARG A 143 38.62 -7.41 -13.73
CA ARG A 143 38.25 -6.09 -13.24
C ARG A 143 36.93 -5.68 -13.87
N TYR A 144 35.96 -5.32 -13.02
CA TYR A 144 34.67 -4.80 -13.43
C TYR A 144 34.59 -3.31 -13.08
N ASP A 145 34.55 -2.45 -14.09
CA ASP A 145 34.31 -1.02 -13.93
C ASP A 145 32.80 -0.75 -14.09
N LEU A 146 32.12 -0.45 -12.98
CA LEU A 146 30.69 -0.12 -12.92
C LEU A 146 30.50 1.40 -12.94
N THR A 147 29.88 1.92 -13.98
CA THR A 147 29.51 3.34 -14.12
C THR A 147 28.00 3.50 -14.02
N LEU A 148 27.54 4.26 -13.02
CA LEU A 148 26.14 4.59 -12.79
C LEU A 148 25.86 6.00 -13.34
N HIS A 149 25.04 6.10 -14.39
CA HIS A 149 24.56 7.37 -14.91
C HIS A 149 23.26 7.73 -14.19
N LEU A 150 23.29 8.79 -13.38
CA LEU A 150 22.14 9.29 -12.64
C LEU A 150 21.31 10.25 -13.48
N LEU A 151 20.00 10.26 -13.25
CA LEU A 151 19.10 11.26 -13.83
C LEU A 151 19.35 12.64 -13.21
N PRO A 152 19.17 13.74 -13.97
CA PRO A 152 19.17 15.09 -13.42
C PRO A 152 18.09 15.25 -12.34
N HIS A 153 18.36 16.06 -11.31
CA HIS A 153 17.44 16.24 -10.18
C HIS A 153 16.04 16.71 -10.59
N ARG A 154 15.97 17.57 -11.61
CA ARG A 154 14.73 18.14 -12.16
C ARG A 154 13.73 17.08 -12.61
N CYS A 155 14.19 15.87 -12.97
CA CYS A 155 13.32 14.80 -13.45
C CYS A 155 12.49 14.14 -12.35
N TYR A 156 12.90 14.24 -11.08
CA TYR A 156 12.25 13.52 -9.97
C TYR A 156 11.96 14.39 -8.73
N GLU A 157 12.33 15.68 -8.77
CA GLU A 157 12.03 16.68 -7.72
C GLU A 157 10.53 16.93 -7.53
N SER A 158 9.74 16.82 -8.60
CA SER A 158 8.28 17.02 -8.52
C SER A 158 7.56 15.89 -7.81
N ILE A 159 8.13 14.68 -7.81
CA ILE A 159 7.49 13.47 -7.28
C ILE A 159 7.98 13.16 -5.87
N THR A 160 9.18 13.64 -5.51
CA THR A 160 9.89 13.12 -4.35
C THR A 160 10.75 14.18 -3.66
N HIS A 161 11.00 14.00 -2.36
CA HIS A 161 11.84 14.92 -1.57
C HIS A 161 13.34 14.54 -1.55
N VAL A 162 13.77 13.55 -2.36
CA VAL A 162 15.14 13.03 -2.29
C VAL A 162 16.11 13.95 -3.02
N THR A 163 17.20 14.33 -2.36
CA THR A 163 18.27 15.14 -2.98
C THR A 163 19.38 14.27 -3.58
N PRO A 164 20.15 14.76 -4.57
CA PRO A 164 21.31 14.05 -5.12
C PRO A 164 22.34 13.64 -4.05
N LYS A 165 22.49 14.45 -2.99
CA LYS A 165 23.37 14.14 -1.85
C LYS A 165 22.91 12.87 -1.11
N ASN A 166 21.60 12.71 -0.91
CA ASN A 166 21.04 11.51 -0.28
C ASN A 166 21.26 10.27 -1.17
N VAL A 167 21.08 10.40 -2.48
CA VAL A 167 21.33 9.32 -3.45
C VAL A 167 22.79 8.89 -3.41
N MET A 168 23.73 9.83 -3.46
CA MET A 168 25.16 9.53 -3.38
C MET A 168 25.55 8.87 -2.05
N ARG A 169 24.94 9.31 -0.93
CA ARG A 169 25.13 8.68 0.38
C ARG A 169 24.61 7.24 0.39
N PHE A 170 23.45 6.98 -0.21
CA PHE A 170 22.88 5.64 -0.34
C PHE A 170 23.75 4.72 -1.21
N ILE A 171 24.24 5.23 -2.35
CA ILE A 171 25.13 4.48 -3.25
C ILE A 171 26.41 4.09 -2.50
N ARG A 172 27.02 5.04 -1.78
CA ARG A 172 28.27 4.81 -1.06
C ARG A 172 28.12 3.82 0.08
N LYS A 173 27.10 3.97 0.93
CA LYS A 173 26.95 3.14 2.13
C LYS A 173 26.20 1.84 1.83
N THR A 174 24.94 1.95 1.44
CA THR A 174 24.04 0.79 1.35
C THR A 174 24.25 -0.02 0.07
N PHE A 175 24.32 0.64 -1.09
CA PHE A 175 24.46 -0.09 -2.36
C PHE A 175 25.82 -0.78 -2.48
N SER A 176 26.92 -0.10 -2.14
CA SER A 176 28.26 -0.70 -2.23
C SER A 176 28.44 -1.90 -1.30
N GLU A 177 27.91 -1.83 -0.07
CA GLU A 177 27.93 -2.95 0.88
C GLU A 177 27.10 -4.13 0.39
N ASN A 178 25.88 -3.86 -0.11
CA ASN A 178 25.02 -4.90 -0.65
C ASN A 178 25.63 -5.56 -1.90
N LEU A 179 26.26 -4.76 -2.76
CA LEU A 179 26.96 -5.25 -3.95
C LEU A 179 28.15 -6.15 -3.55
N LYS A 180 28.97 -5.73 -2.58
CA LYS A 180 30.07 -6.56 -2.04
C LYS A 180 29.55 -7.88 -1.47
N LYS A 181 28.50 -7.84 -0.63
CA LYS A 181 27.88 -9.04 -0.05
C LYS A 181 27.37 -9.99 -1.13
N MET A 182 26.74 -9.46 -2.18
CA MET A 182 26.25 -10.24 -3.31
C MET A 182 27.41 -10.90 -4.08
N PHE A 183 28.49 -10.16 -4.37
CA PHE A 183 29.66 -10.74 -5.04
C PHE A 183 30.33 -11.83 -4.20
N ILE A 184 30.53 -11.63 -2.90
CA ILE A 184 31.11 -12.65 -2.01
C ILE A 184 30.22 -13.91 -1.97
N LYS A 185 28.89 -13.72 -1.87
CA LYS A 185 27.94 -14.84 -1.88
C LYS A 185 27.95 -15.62 -3.20
N ASN A 186 28.03 -14.93 -4.33
CA ASN A 186 28.10 -15.57 -5.65
C ASN A 186 29.45 -16.24 -5.89
N LEU A 187 30.55 -15.64 -5.43
CA LEU A 187 31.87 -16.29 -5.43
C LEU A 187 31.81 -17.56 -4.57
N SER A 188 31.32 -17.50 -3.33
CA SER A 188 31.21 -18.70 -2.47
C SER A 188 30.34 -19.82 -3.07
N LYS A 189 29.28 -19.49 -3.82
CA LYS A 189 28.42 -20.49 -4.50
C LYS A 189 29.03 -21.06 -5.78
N ASN A 190 29.84 -20.28 -6.49
CA ASN A 190 30.53 -20.75 -7.69
C ASN A 190 31.82 -21.51 -7.34
N PHE A 191 32.45 -21.18 -6.20
CA PHE A 191 33.65 -21.84 -5.67
C PHE A 191 33.35 -23.05 -4.77
N SER A 192 32.08 -23.39 -4.50
CA SER A 192 31.74 -24.69 -3.88
C SER A 192 31.90 -25.88 -4.84
N GLY A 193 32.33 -25.63 -6.08
CA GLY A 193 32.77 -26.63 -7.04
C GLY A 193 34.23 -26.42 -7.45
N GLU A 194 35.15 -26.36 -6.48
CA GLU A 194 36.53 -26.88 -6.56
C GLU A 194 37.31 -26.41 -5.32
N LEU A 195 37.42 -27.31 -4.35
CA LEU A 195 38.45 -27.27 -3.32
C LEU A 195 39.81 -27.45 -4.01
N ILE A 196 40.59 -26.38 -4.17
CA ILE A 196 42.05 -26.50 -4.21
C ILE A 196 42.69 -25.44 -3.30
N SER A 197 43.53 -25.99 -2.45
CA SER A 197 44.32 -25.50 -1.33
C SER A 197 45.25 -24.29 -1.58
N GLU A 198 45.59 -23.65 -0.46
CA GLU A 198 46.95 -23.21 -0.07
C GLU A 198 47.46 -21.77 -0.22
N GLN A 199 46.79 -20.80 -0.86
CA GLN A 199 47.40 -19.45 -1.01
C GLN A 199 46.93 -18.33 -0.07
N THR A 200 45.91 -18.52 0.77
CA THR A 200 45.40 -17.43 1.62
C THR A 200 46.12 -17.23 2.95
N LYS A 201 47.09 -18.08 3.33
CA LYS A 201 47.84 -17.91 4.60
C LYS A 201 49.05 -16.98 4.56
N LYS A 202 49.50 -16.48 3.40
CA LYS A 202 50.74 -15.68 3.30
C LYS A 202 50.59 -14.17 3.08
N ALA A 203 49.38 -13.63 2.97
CA ALA A 203 49.18 -12.20 2.67
C ALA A 203 48.80 -11.32 3.89
N ILE A 204 49.02 -11.82 5.11
CA ILE A 204 48.95 -11.01 6.33
C ILE A 204 50.30 -11.13 7.05
N LYS A 205 51.26 -10.34 6.59
CA LYS A 205 52.40 -9.85 7.37
C LYS A 205 52.86 -8.53 6.78
#